data_AF-A0A9D2YFA0-F1
#
_entry.id   AF-A0A9D2YFA0-F1
#
_cell.length_a   1.000
_cell.length_b   1.000
_cell.length_c   1.000
_cell.angle_alpha   90.00
_cell.angle_beta   90.00
_cell.angle_gamma   90.00
#
_symmetry.space_group_name_H-M   'P 1'
#
loop_
_entity.id
_entity.type
_entity.pdbx_description
1 polymer ?
#
loop_
_entity_poly.entity_id
_entity_poly.type
_entity_poly.pdbx_seq_one_letter_code
_entity_poly.pdbx_strand_id
1 'polypeptide(L)'
;MMNLVYALIYGSIIILGLPLNVVSLWILLRNYGCTSPIAVFMVNLVISDLLLIISLSMRVYYYVKGAWLLGSMACICFTMLFRNNIRTSSIFITFISVDRLLAVVYPLRSRHLRTTSKAVRGVVIVWLVVLMVNVPESVGYFRDINETNCDEFETPKTLLNSKNSTLKYDKLKMATGYFQLVLLLTLLVVNIVSTVMVSWTLNRRLNESAKVNNKMNVMLIFAMNLMMFIVFFLPVSLIVIFDHLRPLLSCLASVNCCVDPLLYYFSFDGFWKKKEDGEVSLARHESGNTKHREVLNNRWLHG
;
A
#
# COMPACT_ATOMS: atom_id res chain seq x y z
N MET A 1 31.27 -9.74 3.17
CA MET A 1 30.25 -10.79 3.38
C MET A 1 28.84 -10.19 3.50
N MET A 2 28.61 -9.20 4.38
CA MET A 2 27.30 -8.55 4.55
C MET A 2 26.70 -7.94 3.26
N ASN A 3 27.50 -7.25 2.44
CA ASN A 3 27.03 -6.64 1.18
C ASN A 3 26.46 -7.68 0.20
N LEU A 4 27.07 -8.87 0.14
CA LEU A 4 26.59 -9.96 -0.71
C LEU A 4 25.24 -10.49 -0.22
N VAL A 5 25.04 -10.58 1.10
CA VAL A 5 23.76 -11.01 1.68
C VAL A 5 22.65 -10.04 1.30
N TYR A 6 22.87 -8.73 1.44
CA TYR A 6 21.87 -7.72 1.04
C TYR A 6 21.60 -7.72 -0.47
N ALA A 7 22.64 -7.90 -1.30
CA ALA A 7 22.48 -8.03 -2.74
C ALA A 7 21.60 -9.24 -3.11
N LEU A 8 21.79 -10.39 -2.45
CA LEU A 8 20.99 -11.60 -2.69
C LEU A 8 19.54 -11.44 -2.23
N ILE A 9 19.30 -10.81 -1.07
CA ILE A 9 17.95 -10.53 -0.57
C ILE A 9 17.21 -9.62 -1.55
N TYR A 10 17.81 -8.47 -1.90
CA TYR A 10 17.18 -7.53 -2.82
C TYR A 10 17.04 -8.09 -4.24
N GLY A 11 18.03 -8.86 -4.72
CA GLY A 11 17.93 -9.59 -5.98
C GLY A 11 16.75 -10.56 -6.02
N SER A 12 16.54 -11.32 -4.93
CA SER A 12 15.40 -12.24 -4.81
C SER A 12 14.06 -11.49 -4.81
N ILE A 13 13.99 -10.34 -4.13
CA ILE A 13 12.80 -9.46 -4.13
C ILE A 13 12.52 -8.94 -5.53
N ILE A 14 13.54 -8.56 -6.31
CA ILE A 14 13.35 -8.09 -7.70
C ILE A 14 12.82 -9.22 -8.59
N ILE A 15 13.41 -10.41 -8.50
CA ILE A 15 13.01 -11.58 -9.32
C ILE A 15 11.55 -11.98 -9.08
N LEU A 16 11.06 -11.88 -7.84
CA LEU A 16 9.68 -12.21 -7.49
C LEU A 16 8.74 -11.01 -7.70
N GLY A 17 9.11 -9.85 -7.17
CA GLY A 17 8.28 -8.66 -7.13
C GLY A 17 8.00 -8.06 -8.51
N LEU A 18 8.98 -8.04 -9.41
CA LEU A 18 8.81 -7.45 -10.73
C LEU A 18 7.75 -8.15 -11.58
N PRO A 19 7.83 -9.48 -11.84
CA PRO A 19 6.80 -10.15 -12.63
C PRO A 19 5.43 -10.07 -11.97
N LEU A 20 5.35 -10.24 -10.63
CA LEU A 20 4.07 -10.19 -9.93
C LEU A 20 3.39 -8.82 -10.05
N ASN A 21 4.14 -7.72 -9.89
CA ASN A 21 3.59 -6.37 -9.98
C ASN A 21 3.28 -5.97 -11.43
N VAL A 22 4.11 -6.35 -12.41
CA VAL A 22 3.82 -6.09 -13.83
C VAL A 22 2.57 -6.82 -14.30
N VAL A 23 2.41 -8.10 -13.94
CA VAL A 23 1.21 -8.87 -14.25
C VAL A 23 -0.01 -8.28 -13.55
N SER A 24 0.13 -7.87 -12.28
CA SER A 24 -0.95 -7.22 -11.53
C SER A 24 -1.37 -5.91 -12.21
N LEU A 25 -0.43 -5.05 -12.62
CA LEU A 25 -0.71 -3.82 -13.34
C LEU A 25 -1.44 -4.09 -14.66
N TRP A 26 -0.96 -5.07 -15.42
CA TRP A 26 -1.57 -5.45 -16.69
C TRP A 26 -3.04 -5.89 -16.50
N ILE A 27 -3.30 -6.78 -15.53
CA ILE A 27 -4.66 -7.23 -15.20
C ILE A 27 -5.52 -6.06 -14.74
N LEU A 28 -4.98 -5.18 -13.89
CA LEU A 28 -5.68 -4.01 -13.37
C LEU A 28 -6.14 -3.07 -14.47
N LEU A 29 -5.24 -2.73 -15.38
CA LEU A 29 -5.52 -1.80 -16.47
C LEU A 29 -6.46 -2.43 -17.49
N ARG A 30 -6.21 -3.69 -17.88
CA ARG A 30 -7.00 -4.36 -18.93
C ARG A 30 -8.42 -4.70 -18.50
N ASN A 31 -8.61 -5.20 -17.28
CA ASN A 31 -9.91 -5.70 -16.86
C ASN A 31 -10.77 -4.61 -16.20
N TYR A 32 -10.15 -3.58 -15.60
CA TYR A 32 -10.87 -2.65 -14.72
C TYR A 32 -10.69 -1.18 -15.05
N GLY A 33 -9.71 -0.81 -15.87
CA GLY A 33 -9.54 0.51 -16.46
C GLY A 33 -9.80 1.69 -15.52
N CYS A 34 -9.12 1.78 -14.36
CA CYS A 34 -9.26 2.86 -13.37
C CYS A 34 -10.70 3.34 -13.09
N THR A 35 -11.72 2.49 -13.30
CA THR A 35 -13.14 2.92 -13.29
C THR A 35 -13.72 2.98 -11.88
N SER A 36 -13.08 2.31 -10.92
CA SER A 36 -13.51 2.20 -9.53
C SER A 36 -12.50 2.86 -8.58
N PRO A 37 -12.94 3.53 -7.50
CA PRO A 37 -12.07 4.16 -6.50
C PRO A 37 -10.94 3.25 -6.01
N ILE A 38 -11.27 1.99 -5.72
CA ILE A 38 -10.30 1.02 -5.22
C ILE A 38 -9.26 0.63 -6.28
N ALA A 39 -9.66 0.56 -7.56
CA ALA A 39 -8.73 0.27 -8.65
C ALA A 39 -7.70 1.38 -8.78
N VAL A 40 -8.09 2.65 -8.56
CA VAL A 40 -7.16 3.78 -8.54
C VAL A 40 -6.10 3.61 -7.43
N PHE A 41 -6.52 3.24 -6.21
CA PHE A 41 -5.57 3.00 -5.11
C PHE A 41 -4.64 1.81 -5.38
N MET A 42 -5.17 0.71 -5.94
CA MET A 42 -4.36 -0.47 -6.29
C MET A 42 -3.35 -0.18 -7.39
N VAL A 43 -3.73 0.53 -8.46
CA VAL A 43 -2.79 0.92 -9.52
C VAL A 43 -1.65 1.77 -8.94
N ASN A 44 -1.97 2.68 -8.01
CA ASN A 44 -0.93 3.49 -7.37
C ASN A 44 -0.06 2.72 -6.37
N LEU A 45 -0.61 1.70 -5.71
CA LEU A 45 0.18 0.75 -4.91
C LEU A 45 1.16 0.00 -5.81
N VAL A 46 0.72 -0.54 -6.95
CA VAL A 46 1.61 -1.20 -7.92
C VAL A 46 2.68 -0.25 -8.48
N ILE A 47 2.33 1.00 -8.78
CA ILE A 47 3.31 2.01 -9.21
C ILE A 47 4.35 2.25 -8.11
N SER A 48 3.91 2.37 -6.85
CA SER A 48 4.80 2.49 -5.69
C SER A 48 5.77 1.30 -5.57
N ASP A 49 5.30 0.09 -5.83
CA ASP A 49 6.08 -1.15 -5.76
C ASP A 49 7.08 -1.27 -6.90
N LEU A 50 6.70 -0.89 -8.12
CA LEU A 50 7.60 -0.84 -9.26
C LEU A 50 8.73 0.20 -9.06
N LEU A 51 8.42 1.35 -8.48
CA LEU A 51 9.42 2.36 -8.11
C LEU A 51 10.39 1.84 -7.04
N LEU A 52 9.91 1.05 -6.07
CA LEU A 52 10.76 0.35 -5.11
C LEU A 52 11.70 -0.61 -5.84
N ILE A 53 11.19 -1.46 -6.71
CA ILE A 53 11.98 -2.47 -7.44
C ILE A 53 13.09 -1.82 -8.27
N ILE A 54 12.82 -0.68 -8.90
CA ILE A 54 13.83 0.13 -9.60
C ILE A 54 14.90 0.61 -8.62
N SER A 55 14.51 1.14 -7.45
CA SER A 55 15.46 1.53 -6.40
C SER A 55 16.29 0.35 -5.88
N LEU A 56 15.68 -0.81 -5.67
CA LEU A 56 16.36 -2.03 -5.23
C LEU A 56 17.40 -2.50 -6.26
N SER A 57 17.09 -2.38 -7.55
CA SER A 57 18.03 -2.75 -8.62
C SER A 57 19.32 -1.93 -8.54
N MET A 58 19.20 -0.64 -8.25
CA MET A 58 20.35 0.25 -8.08
C MET A 58 21.13 -0.05 -6.78
N ARG A 59 20.45 -0.51 -5.73
CA ARG A 59 21.10 -0.97 -4.49
C ARG A 59 21.88 -2.26 -4.70
N VAL A 60 21.33 -3.22 -5.44
CA VAL A 60 22.05 -4.45 -5.82
C VAL A 60 23.31 -4.09 -6.59
N TYR A 61 23.22 -3.17 -7.56
CA TYR A 61 24.38 -2.65 -8.28
C TYR A 61 25.45 -2.10 -7.32
N TYR A 62 25.05 -1.24 -6.37
CA TYR A 62 25.95 -0.68 -5.35
C TYR A 62 26.64 -1.78 -4.53
N TYR A 63 25.89 -2.74 -3.98
CA TYR A 63 26.45 -3.79 -3.15
C TYR A 63 27.40 -4.74 -3.89
N VAL A 64 27.17 -4.97 -5.17
CA VAL A 64 28.03 -5.81 -6.02
C VAL A 64 29.31 -5.06 -6.41
N LYS A 65 29.20 -3.77 -6.76
CA LYS A 65 30.36 -2.97 -7.18
C LYS A 65 31.19 -2.44 -6.02
N GLY A 66 30.61 -2.33 -4.83
CA GLY A 66 31.26 -1.78 -3.64
C GLY A 66 31.51 -0.27 -3.69
N ALA A 67 31.04 0.42 -4.74
CA ALA A 67 31.15 1.86 -4.93
C ALA A 67 29.98 2.39 -5.74
N TRP A 68 29.59 3.64 -5.50
CA TRP A 68 28.54 4.33 -6.24
C TRP A 68 29.13 5.23 -7.31
N LEU A 69 28.84 4.94 -8.59
CA LEU A 69 29.45 5.63 -9.73
C LEU A 69 28.48 6.55 -10.50
N LEU A 70 27.19 6.60 -10.13
CA LEU A 70 26.17 7.39 -10.84
C LEU A 70 26.02 8.83 -10.30
N GLY A 71 26.91 9.25 -9.39
CA GLY A 71 26.89 10.57 -8.77
C GLY A 71 25.81 10.77 -7.70
N SER A 72 25.92 11.87 -6.94
CA SER A 72 25.12 12.13 -5.74
C SER A 72 23.62 12.32 -6.02
N MET A 73 23.25 12.86 -7.19
CA MET A 73 21.83 13.08 -7.52
C MET A 73 21.07 11.76 -7.73
N ALA A 74 21.69 10.81 -8.43
CA ALA A 74 21.09 9.49 -8.64
C ALA A 74 20.92 8.75 -7.29
N CYS A 75 21.94 8.84 -6.44
CA CYS A 75 21.94 8.28 -5.10
C CYS A 75 20.78 8.79 -4.24
N ILE A 76 20.61 10.11 -4.18
CA ILE A 76 19.49 10.74 -3.47
C ILE A 76 18.17 10.26 -4.07
N CYS A 77 18.05 10.27 -5.40
CA CYS A 77 16.82 9.88 -6.08
C CYS A 77 16.39 8.45 -5.69
N PHE A 78 17.27 7.46 -5.82
CA PHE A 78 16.94 6.07 -5.50
C PHE A 78 16.73 5.84 -4.00
N THR A 79 17.44 6.55 -3.13
CA THR A 79 17.18 6.54 -1.68
C THR A 79 15.80 7.11 -1.36
N MET A 80 15.40 8.22 -1.99
CA MET A 80 14.07 8.78 -1.80
C MET A 80 12.97 7.88 -2.36
N LEU A 81 13.18 7.22 -3.50
CA LEU A 81 12.21 6.25 -4.05
C LEU A 81 11.95 5.08 -3.10
N PHE A 82 13.01 4.58 -2.43
CA PHE A 82 12.89 3.53 -1.42
C PHE A 82 12.03 3.98 -0.23
N ARG A 83 12.32 5.15 0.33
CA ARG A 83 11.57 5.71 1.47
C ARG A 83 10.14 6.08 1.10
N ASN A 84 9.95 6.54 -0.13
CA ASN A 84 8.66 6.86 -0.70
C ASN A 84 7.75 5.64 -0.68
N ASN A 85 8.23 4.46 -1.12
CA ASN A 85 7.45 3.22 -1.13
C ASN A 85 6.82 2.91 0.24
N ILE A 86 7.60 2.97 1.32
CA ILE A 86 7.08 2.66 2.67
C ILE A 86 5.92 3.60 3.05
N ARG A 87 6.01 4.88 2.68
CA ARG A 87 4.95 5.88 2.92
C ARG A 87 3.75 5.65 2.02
N THR A 88 3.98 5.55 0.71
CA THR A 88 2.90 5.43 -0.28
C THR A 88 2.18 4.09 -0.14
N SER A 89 2.90 2.98 0.03
CA SER A 89 2.30 1.65 0.17
C SER A 89 1.46 1.53 1.43
N SER A 90 1.96 1.98 2.59
CA SER A 90 1.17 1.97 3.84
C SER A 90 -0.10 2.84 3.74
N ILE A 91 -0.01 4.03 3.12
CA ILE A 91 -1.17 4.91 2.90
C ILE A 91 -2.19 4.26 1.95
N PHE A 92 -1.75 3.71 0.81
CA PHE A 92 -2.65 3.09 -0.16
C PHE A 92 -3.31 1.81 0.38
N ILE A 93 -2.59 0.96 1.12
CA ILE A 93 -3.18 -0.20 1.80
C ILE A 93 -4.27 0.26 2.79
N THR A 94 -4.03 1.36 3.50
CA THR A 94 -5.02 1.93 4.42
C THR A 94 -6.23 2.49 3.67
N PHE A 95 -6.04 3.17 2.55
CA PHE A 95 -7.15 3.64 1.70
C PHE A 95 -7.97 2.48 1.14
N ILE A 96 -7.32 1.38 0.73
CA ILE A 96 -7.99 0.15 0.30
C ILE A 96 -8.83 -0.44 1.46
N SER A 97 -8.24 -0.53 2.66
CA SER A 97 -8.91 -0.99 3.88
C SER A 97 -10.14 -0.14 4.23
N VAL A 98 -10.02 1.19 4.16
CA VAL A 98 -11.11 2.13 4.43
C VAL A 98 -12.20 2.07 3.34
N ASP A 99 -11.85 1.97 2.05
CA ASP A 99 -12.86 1.77 0.99
C ASP A 99 -13.67 0.48 1.23
N ARG A 100 -12.99 -0.61 1.59
CA ARG A 100 -13.61 -1.89 1.90
C ARG A 100 -14.49 -1.81 3.15
N LEU A 101 -14.03 -1.14 4.21
CA LEU A 101 -14.82 -0.87 5.40
C LEU A 101 -16.11 -0.12 5.03
N LEU A 102 -16.00 0.98 4.27
CA LEU A 102 -17.14 1.78 3.86
C LEU A 102 -18.15 0.97 3.01
N ALA A 103 -17.65 0.10 2.14
CA ALA A 103 -18.47 -0.79 1.32
C ALA A 103 -19.26 -1.82 2.14
N VAL A 104 -18.70 -2.30 3.26
CA VAL A 104 -19.31 -3.35 4.09
C VAL A 104 -20.22 -2.76 5.16
N VAL A 105 -19.77 -1.74 5.87
CA VAL A 105 -20.47 -1.17 7.03
C VAL A 105 -21.47 -0.09 6.63
N TYR A 106 -21.17 0.70 5.59
CA TYR A 106 -21.98 1.86 5.17
C TYR A 106 -22.30 1.87 3.67
N PRO A 107 -22.91 0.80 3.09
CA PRO A 107 -23.05 0.66 1.64
C PRO A 107 -23.83 1.79 0.95
N LEU A 108 -24.93 2.27 1.56
CA LEU A 108 -25.75 3.35 0.98
C LEU A 108 -25.16 4.74 1.27
N ARG A 109 -24.70 4.96 2.51
CA ARG A 109 -24.17 6.26 2.95
C ARG A 109 -22.84 6.60 2.30
N SER A 110 -22.00 5.62 1.94
CA SER A 110 -20.67 5.85 1.38
C SER A 110 -20.64 6.05 -0.15
N ARG A 111 -21.76 5.82 -0.85
CA ARG A 111 -21.81 5.89 -2.33
C ARG A 111 -21.30 7.22 -2.89
N HIS A 112 -21.56 8.33 -2.21
CA HIS A 112 -21.10 9.66 -2.62
C HIS A 112 -19.58 9.89 -2.41
N LEU A 113 -18.98 9.20 -1.44
CA LEU A 113 -17.53 9.28 -1.16
C LEU A 113 -16.73 8.36 -2.09
N ARG A 114 -17.32 7.21 -2.46
CA ARG A 114 -16.70 6.17 -3.28
C ARG A 114 -16.83 6.49 -4.77
N THR A 115 -16.35 7.67 -5.16
CA THR A 115 -16.27 8.09 -6.56
C THR A 115 -14.82 8.15 -7.03
N THR A 116 -14.58 7.76 -8.27
CA THR A 116 -13.25 7.68 -8.87
C THR A 116 -12.54 9.04 -8.83
N SER A 117 -13.28 10.14 -9.06
CA SER A 117 -12.72 11.50 -8.99
C SER A 117 -12.17 11.86 -7.59
N LYS A 118 -12.84 11.41 -6.53
CA LYS A 118 -12.37 11.62 -5.14
C LYS A 118 -11.14 10.78 -4.85
N ALA A 119 -11.10 9.52 -5.34
CA ALA A 119 -9.94 8.66 -5.21
C ALA A 119 -8.71 9.23 -5.94
N VAL A 120 -8.88 9.71 -7.18
CA VAL A 120 -7.80 10.37 -7.95
C VAL A 120 -7.29 11.60 -7.20
N ARG A 121 -8.19 12.46 -6.68
CA ARG A 121 -7.78 13.61 -5.86
C ARG A 121 -7.00 13.17 -4.62
N GLY A 122 -7.45 12.12 -3.94
CA GLY A 122 -6.75 11.56 -2.77
C GLY A 122 -5.34 11.07 -3.12
N VAL A 123 -5.19 10.33 -4.21
CA VAL A 123 -3.89 9.88 -4.73
C VAL A 123 -2.96 11.05 -5.03
N VAL A 124 -3.46 12.08 -5.73
CA VAL A 124 -2.65 13.27 -6.05
C VAL A 124 -2.17 13.95 -4.76
N ILE A 125 -3.04 14.09 -3.75
CA ILE A 125 -2.66 14.64 -2.45
C ILE A 125 -1.58 13.78 -1.77
N VAL A 126 -1.71 12.45 -1.80
CA VAL A 126 -0.70 11.54 -1.22
C VAL A 126 0.66 11.76 -1.87
N TRP A 127 0.73 11.76 -3.21
CA TRP A 127 1.99 11.99 -3.92
C TRP A 127 2.58 13.36 -3.60
N LEU A 128 1.78 14.42 -3.58
CA LEU A 128 2.23 15.76 -3.22
C LEU A 128 2.79 15.83 -1.79
N VAL A 129 2.10 15.21 -0.82
CA VAL A 129 2.55 15.16 0.58
C VAL A 129 3.87 14.41 0.69
N VAL A 130 4.01 13.26 0.04
CA VAL A 130 5.26 12.50 0.15
C VAL A 130 6.41 13.23 -0.55
N LEU A 131 6.17 13.87 -1.71
CA LEU A 131 7.16 14.73 -2.35
C LEU A 131 7.56 15.89 -1.44
N MET A 132 6.60 16.55 -0.78
CA MET A 132 6.87 17.63 0.17
C MET A 132 7.76 17.19 1.34
N VAL A 133 7.59 15.96 1.84
CA VAL A 133 8.45 15.38 2.89
C VAL A 133 9.83 14.99 2.34
N ASN A 134 9.90 14.50 1.09
CA ASN A 134 11.15 14.11 0.45
C ASN A 134 12.07 15.30 0.16
N VAL A 135 11.55 16.49 -0.16
CA VAL A 135 12.39 17.67 -0.46
C VAL A 135 13.36 18.02 0.68
N PRO A 136 12.92 18.33 1.91
CA PRO A 136 13.83 18.68 2.99
C PRO A 136 14.76 17.52 3.38
N GLU A 137 14.28 16.27 3.29
CA GLU A 137 15.07 15.07 3.53
C GLU A 137 16.21 14.91 2.51
N SER A 138 15.91 15.16 1.22
CA SER A 138 16.88 15.10 0.13
C SER A 138 17.96 16.18 0.23
N VAL A 139 17.58 17.41 0.60
CA VAL A 139 18.52 18.52 0.82
C VAL A 139 19.43 18.23 2.01
N GLY A 140 18.87 17.67 3.09
CA GLY A 140 19.64 17.22 4.23
C GLY A 140 20.64 16.13 3.85
N TYR A 141 20.16 15.10 3.15
CA TYR A 141 20.99 13.97 2.73
C TYR A 141 22.10 14.40 1.76
N PHE A 142 21.81 15.29 0.79
CA PHE A 142 22.82 15.85 -0.13
C PHE A 142 24.02 16.46 0.60
N ARG A 143 23.79 17.09 1.75
CA ARG A 143 24.85 17.76 2.52
C ARG A 143 25.79 16.79 3.27
N ASP A 144 25.37 15.55 3.44
CA ASP A 144 26.08 14.50 4.17
C ASP A 144 26.76 13.46 3.25
N ILE A 145 26.43 13.44 1.95
CA ILE A 145 27.02 12.49 1.01
C ILE A 145 28.47 12.89 0.71
N ASN A 146 29.41 12.01 1.06
CA ASN A 146 30.73 12.00 0.43
C ASN A 146 30.62 11.31 -0.94
N GLU A 147 31.27 11.87 -1.97
CA GLU A 147 31.10 11.49 -3.38
C GLU A 147 31.23 9.98 -3.70
N THR A 148 31.86 9.20 -2.82
CA THR A 148 32.09 7.76 -3.00
C THR A 148 31.11 6.84 -2.26
N ASN A 149 30.43 7.32 -1.20
CA ASN A 149 29.63 6.46 -0.31
C ASN A 149 28.14 6.83 -0.37
N CYS A 150 27.40 6.08 -1.18
CA CYS A 150 25.93 6.10 -1.20
C CYS A 150 25.32 5.02 -0.32
N ASP A 151 25.91 4.86 0.86
CA ASP A 151 25.36 3.93 1.82
C ASP A 151 24.24 4.61 2.59
N GLU A 152 23.05 4.00 2.55
CA GLU A 152 21.98 4.35 3.48
C GLU A 152 22.26 3.79 4.89
N PHE A 153 23.19 2.84 5.01
CA PHE A 153 23.48 2.10 6.24
C PHE A 153 24.71 2.56 7.00
N GLU A 154 25.57 3.36 6.39
CA GLU A 154 26.62 4.07 7.12
C GLU A 154 26.09 5.45 7.50
N THR A 155 25.84 5.64 8.80
CA THR A 155 26.07 6.97 9.36
C THR A 155 27.52 7.32 9.05
N PRO A 156 27.81 8.45 8.37
CA PRO A 156 29.18 8.89 8.23
C PRO A 156 29.71 9.12 9.64
N LYS A 157 30.55 8.21 10.15
CA LYS A 157 31.19 8.33 11.47
C LYS A 157 32.23 9.45 11.52
N THR A 158 32.31 10.30 10.51
CA THR A 158 33.33 11.34 10.41
C THR A 158 32.71 12.61 9.86
N LEU A 159 32.47 13.58 10.75
CA LEU A 159 32.85 14.98 10.58
C LEU A 159 32.52 15.75 11.87
N LEU A 160 33.40 15.59 12.85
CA LEU A 160 33.42 16.30 14.13
C LEU A 160 33.62 17.83 14.00
N ASN A 161 33.58 18.40 12.78
CA ASN A 161 34.13 19.72 12.49
C ASN A 161 33.13 20.79 11.96
N SER A 162 31.82 20.56 11.97
CA SER A 162 30.84 21.62 11.62
C SER A 162 29.66 21.72 12.59
N LYS A 163 29.90 22.24 13.80
CA LYS A 163 28.95 22.25 14.93
C LYS A 163 27.57 22.92 14.69
N ASN A 164 27.46 23.86 13.73
CA ASN A 164 26.22 24.61 13.51
C ASN A 164 25.35 24.07 12.35
N SER A 165 25.97 23.41 11.37
CA SER A 165 25.25 22.84 10.23
C SER A 165 24.66 21.47 10.63
N THR A 166 25.42 20.65 11.34
CA THR A 166 25.04 19.29 11.82
C THR A 166 23.80 19.31 12.69
N LEU A 167 23.70 20.24 13.65
CA LEU A 167 22.56 20.33 14.58
C LEU A 167 21.19 20.52 13.88
N LYS A 168 21.13 21.31 12.79
CA LYS A 168 19.87 21.53 12.07
C LYS A 168 19.42 20.28 11.30
N TYR A 169 20.37 19.55 10.73
CA TYR A 169 20.09 18.32 9.99
C TYR A 169 19.74 17.17 10.92
N ASP A 170 20.45 17.01 12.04
CA ASP A 170 20.11 15.98 13.04
C ASP A 170 18.70 16.18 13.58
N LYS A 171 18.32 17.43 13.84
CA LYS A 171 16.94 17.77 14.20
C LYS A 171 15.94 17.43 13.10
N LEU A 172 16.25 17.71 11.84
CA LEU A 172 15.39 17.39 10.70
C LEU A 172 15.25 15.87 10.50
N LYS A 173 16.34 15.12 10.57
CA LYS A 173 16.37 13.65 10.47
C LYS A 173 15.54 13.01 11.59
N MET A 174 15.69 13.49 12.82
CA MET A 174 14.86 13.04 13.95
C MET A 174 13.39 13.40 13.75
N ALA A 175 13.09 14.63 13.34
CA ALA A 175 11.72 15.07 13.08
C ALA A 175 11.04 14.24 11.99
N THR A 176 11.73 13.95 10.88
CA THR A 176 11.22 13.08 9.80
C THR A 176 11.03 11.64 10.30
N GLY A 177 11.94 11.13 11.13
CA GLY A 177 11.79 9.83 11.78
C GLY A 177 10.55 9.74 12.68
N TYR A 178 10.33 10.74 13.53
CA TYR A 178 9.14 10.82 14.38
C TYR A 178 7.86 11.00 13.57
N PHE A 179 7.88 11.83 12.53
CA PHE A 179 6.75 11.98 11.61
C PHE A 179 6.39 10.64 10.96
N GLN A 180 7.38 9.88 10.48
CA GLN A 180 7.19 8.56 9.92
C GLN A 180 6.59 7.58 10.94
N LEU A 181 7.10 7.58 12.17
CA LEU A 181 6.57 6.74 13.26
C LEU A 181 5.11 7.07 13.56
N VAL A 182 4.77 8.35 13.74
CA VAL A 182 3.40 8.80 14.00
C VAL A 182 2.48 8.46 12.83
N LEU A 183 2.92 8.67 11.59
CA LEU A 183 2.18 8.30 10.40
C LEU A 183 1.87 6.79 10.38
N LEU A 184 2.86 5.93 10.57
CA LEU A 184 2.65 4.48 10.53
C LEU A 184 1.76 3.99 11.69
N LEU A 185 1.91 4.53 12.90
CA LEU A 185 1.06 4.19 14.03
C LEU A 185 -0.39 4.63 13.83
N THR A 186 -0.61 5.84 13.31
CA THR A 186 -1.97 6.33 13.01
C THR A 186 -2.65 5.47 11.95
N LEU A 187 -1.93 5.10 10.88
CA LEU A 187 -2.44 4.19 9.85
C LEU A 187 -2.71 2.79 10.40
N LEU A 188 -1.84 2.26 11.28
CA LEU A 188 -2.07 0.98 11.96
C LEU A 188 -3.35 1.01 12.79
N VAL A 189 -3.56 2.06 13.59
CA VAL A 189 -4.79 2.24 14.38
C VAL A 189 -6.01 2.27 13.46
N VAL A 190 -5.97 3.03 12.36
CA VAL A 190 -7.06 3.06 11.38
C VAL A 190 -7.36 1.66 10.82
N ASN A 191 -6.35 0.86 10.50
CA ASN A 191 -6.54 -0.50 10.02
C ASN A 191 -7.09 -1.46 11.08
N ILE A 192 -6.65 -1.35 12.34
CA ILE A 192 -7.19 -2.12 13.47
C ILE A 192 -8.67 -1.79 13.66
N VAL A 193 -9.01 -0.49 13.77
CA VAL A 193 -10.40 -0.06 13.96
C VAL A 193 -11.26 -0.50 12.78
N SER A 194 -10.77 -0.38 11.54
CA SER A 194 -11.47 -0.87 10.35
C SER A 194 -11.75 -2.38 10.42
N THR A 195 -10.75 -3.17 10.82
CA THR A 195 -10.87 -4.61 10.99
C THR A 195 -11.89 -4.97 12.08
N VAL A 196 -11.85 -4.31 13.23
CA VAL A 196 -12.78 -4.53 14.35
C VAL A 196 -14.21 -4.17 13.95
N MET A 197 -14.42 -3.01 13.32
CA MET A 197 -15.75 -2.57 12.89
C MET A 197 -16.37 -3.52 11.85
N VAL A 198 -15.57 -3.99 10.89
CA VAL A 198 -16.02 -4.99 9.90
C VAL A 198 -16.32 -6.31 10.57
N SER A 199 -15.44 -6.80 11.44
CA SER A 199 -15.64 -8.04 12.20
C SER A 199 -16.95 -8.00 12.96
N TRP A 200 -17.19 -6.91 13.70
CA TRP A 200 -18.39 -6.74 14.50
C TRP A 200 -19.66 -6.67 13.65
N THR A 201 -19.64 -5.85 12.59
CA THR A 201 -20.77 -5.71 11.67
C THR A 201 -21.12 -7.04 11.01
N LEU A 202 -20.10 -7.76 10.54
CA LEU A 202 -20.26 -9.01 9.83
C LEU A 202 -20.71 -10.14 10.76
N ASN A 203 -20.23 -10.17 12.01
CA ASN A 203 -20.69 -11.12 13.02
C ASN A 203 -22.15 -10.87 13.40
N ARG A 204 -22.56 -9.59 13.54
CA ARG A 204 -23.95 -9.23 13.83
C ARG A 204 -24.91 -9.57 12.69
N ARG A 205 -24.50 -9.37 11.44
CA ARG A 205 -25.34 -9.60 10.24
C ARG A 205 -25.41 -11.06 9.82
N LEU A 206 -24.40 -11.88 10.11
CA LEU A 206 -24.35 -13.29 9.71
C LEU A 206 -24.84 -14.26 10.78
N ASN A 207 -25.07 -13.82 12.02
CA ASN A 207 -25.81 -14.63 12.99
C ASN A 207 -27.24 -14.97 12.52
N GLU A 208 -27.79 -14.26 11.54
CA GLU A 208 -29.10 -14.55 10.94
C GLU A 208 -29.03 -15.43 9.66
N SER A 209 -27.85 -15.72 9.09
CA SER A 209 -27.77 -16.53 7.87
C SER A 209 -26.43 -17.26 7.71
N ALA A 210 -26.49 -18.58 7.67
CA ALA A 210 -25.38 -19.54 7.63
C ALA A 210 -24.57 -19.53 6.31
N LYS A 211 -23.87 -18.44 5.99
CA LYS A 211 -22.95 -18.36 4.84
C LYS A 211 -21.53 -18.00 5.27
N VAL A 212 -20.89 -18.94 5.99
CA VAL A 212 -19.55 -18.81 6.61
C VAL A 212 -18.44 -18.53 5.59
N ASN A 213 -18.52 -19.08 4.37
CA ASN A 213 -17.44 -18.95 3.38
C ASN A 213 -17.29 -17.53 2.84
N ASN A 214 -18.38 -16.79 2.65
CA ASN A 214 -18.32 -15.39 2.21
C ASN A 214 -17.80 -14.45 3.32
N LYS A 215 -18.02 -14.82 4.61
CA LYS A 215 -17.46 -14.11 5.77
C LYS A 215 -15.93 -14.15 5.77
N MET A 216 -15.40 -15.35 5.58
CA MET A 216 -13.98 -15.63 5.66
C MET A 216 -13.18 -14.86 4.60
N ASN A 217 -13.64 -14.84 3.34
CA ASN A 217 -12.94 -14.11 2.27
C ASN A 217 -12.87 -12.59 2.55
N VAL A 218 -13.94 -11.99 3.07
CA VAL A 218 -13.93 -10.56 3.42
C VAL A 218 -12.99 -10.28 4.58
N MET A 219 -13.04 -11.11 5.63
CA MET A 219 -12.16 -10.98 6.78
C MET A 219 -10.69 -11.21 6.45
N LEU A 220 -10.39 -12.08 5.50
CA LEU A 220 -9.04 -12.37 5.05
C LEU A 220 -8.35 -11.12 4.49
N ILE A 221 -9.07 -10.25 3.75
CA ILE A 221 -8.51 -8.99 3.23
C ILE A 221 -8.04 -8.09 4.38
N PHE A 222 -8.87 -7.91 5.43
CA PHE A 222 -8.49 -7.09 6.59
C PHE A 222 -7.37 -7.74 7.41
N ALA A 223 -7.38 -9.06 7.55
CA ALA A 223 -6.32 -9.80 8.22
C ALA A 223 -4.97 -9.67 7.50
N MET A 224 -4.95 -9.76 6.16
CA MET A 224 -3.76 -9.53 5.36
C MET A 224 -3.24 -8.11 5.49
N ASN A 225 -4.13 -7.10 5.42
CA ASN A 225 -3.73 -5.71 5.63
C ASN A 225 -3.04 -5.53 6.98
N LEU A 226 -3.64 -6.07 8.05
CA LEU A 226 -3.07 -5.99 9.39
C LEU A 226 -1.74 -6.73 9.51
N MET A 227 -1.63 -7.91 8.88
CA MET A 227 -0.38 -8.68 8.83
C MET A 227 0.73 -7.91 8.13
N MET A 228 0.46 -7.27 6.99
CA MET A 228 1.45 -6.44 6.30
C MET A 228 1.92 -5.27 7.16
N PHE A 229 1.01 -4.63 7.91
CA PHE A 229 1.37 -3.59 8.87
C PHE A 229 2.25 -4.09 10.00
N ILE A 230 1.90 -5.22 10.62
CA ILE A 230 2.65 -5.76 11.76
C ILE A 230 4.02 -6.28 11.33
N VAL A 231 4.11 -6.92 10.16
CA VAL A 231 5.33 -7.60 9.71
C VAL A 231 6.27 -6.66 8.94
N PHE A 232 5.76 -5.77 8.08
CA PHE A 232 6.61 -4.97 7.18
C PHE A 232 6.75 -3.51 7.61
N PHE A 233 5.66 -2.85 8.06
CA PHE A 233 5.69 -1.42 8.34
C PHE A 233 6.05 -1.08 9.80
N LEU A 234 5.49 -1.82 10.76
CA LEU A 234 5.73 -1.60 12.19
C LEU A 234 7.22 -1.76 12.56
N PRO A 235 7.94 -2.81 12.11
CA PRO A 235 9.34 -2.97 12.48
C PRO A 235 10.21 -1.82 11.94
N VAL A 236 9.96 -1.32 10.73
CA VAL A 236 10.68 -0.15 10.20
C VAL A 236 10.46 1.12 11.00
N SER A 237 9.27 1.30 11.60
CA SER A 237 9.01 2.45 12.46
C SER A 237 9.93 2.50 13.69
N LEU A 238 10.47 1.35 14.11
CA LEU A 238 11.36 1.23 15.26
C LEU A 238 12.82 1.64 14.95
N ILE A 239 13.15 1.97 13.70
CA ILE A 239 14.50 2.41 13.30
C ILE A 239 14.95 3.66 14.05
N VAL A 240 14.01 4.52 14.47
CA VAL A 240 14.31 5.71 15.29
C VAL A 240 14.90 5.33 16.65
N ILE A 241 14.55 4.15 17.18
CA ILE A 241 14.98 3.63 18.48
C ILE A 241 16.18 2.68 18.30
N PHE A 242 16.12 1.80 17.30
CA PHE A 242 17.10 0.75 17.05
C PHE A 242 17.84 0.97 15.73
N ASP A 243 18.62 2.04 15.65
CA ASP A 243 19.33 2.43 14.42
C ASP A 243 20.27 1.32 13.89
N HIS A 244 20.85 0.51 14.79
CA HIS A 244 21.71 -0.62 14.44
C HIS A 244 20.99 -1.74 13.66
N LEU A 245 19.66 -1.83 13.75
CA LEU A 245 18.85 -2.81 13.01
C LEU A 245 18.33 -2.27 11.66
N ARG A 246 18.63 -1.02 11.31
CA ARG A 246 18.17 -0.35 10.08
C ARG A 246 18.32 -1.21 8.81
N PRO A 247 19.46 -1.90 8.54
CA PRO A 247 19.59 -2.80 7.38
C PRO A 247 18.55 -3.92 7.34
N LEU A 248 18.39 -4.60 8.46
CA LEU A 248 17.48 -5.73 8.57
C LEU A 248 16.02 -5.28 8.41
N LEU A 249 15.65 -4.19 9.10
CA LEU A 249 14.29 -3.66 9.06
C LEU A 249 13.94 -3.12 7.67
N SER A 250 14.89 -2.50 6.98
CA SER A 250 14.70 -2.02 5.60
C SER A 250 14.55 -3.17 4.60
N CYS A 251 15.32 -4.26 4.76
CA CYS A 251 15.13 -5.48 3.99
C CYS A 251 13.73 -6.07 4.22
N LEU A 252 13.32 -6.18 5.48
CA LEU A 252 11.99 -6.69 5.85
C LEU A 252 10.88 -5.86 5.22
N ALA A 253 10.93 -4.53 5.34
CA ALA A 253 9.94 -3.68 4.67
C ALA A 253 9.93 -3.88 3.16
N SER A 254 11.09 -4.07 2.51
CA SER A 254 11.15 -4.25 1.05
C SER A 254 10.39 -5.49 0.55
N VAL A 255 10.17 -6.49 1.40
CA VAL A 255 9.39 -7.69 1.06
C VAL A 255 7.91 -7.36 0.85
N ASN A 256 7.42 -6.21 1.32
CA ASN A 256 6.02 -5.80 1.17
C ASN A 256 5.52 -5.90 -0.27
N CYS A 257 6.32 -5.43 -1.24
CA CYS A 257 5.95 -5.42 -2.66
C CYS A 257 5.74 -6.82 -3.27
N CYS A 258 6.27 -7.88 -2.65
CA CYS A 258 6.05 -9.27 -3.09
C CYS A 258 4.72 -9.82 -2.58
N VAL A 259 4.16 -9.23 -1.51
CA VAL A 259 2.94 -9.68 -0.84
C VAL A 259 1.72 -8.89 -1.31
N ASP A 260 1.89 -7.63 -1.74
CA ASP A 260 0.82 -6.80 -2.31
C ASP A 260 0.03 -7.45 -3.48
N PRO A 261 0.65 -8.25 -4.37
CA PRO A 261 -0.07 -9.05 -5.36
C PRO A 261 -1.18 -9.95 -4.82
N LEU A 262 -1.00 -10.51 -3.61
CA LEU A 262 -2.03 -11.29 -2.93
C LEU A 262 -3.20 -10.40 -2.50
N LEU A 263 -2.92 -9.19 -2.02
CA LEU A 263 -3.95 -8.21 -1.68
C LEU A 263 -4.80 -7.87 -2.91
N TYR A 264 -4.20 -7.72 -4.09
CA TYR A 264 -4.94 -7.47 -5.33
C TYR A 264 -5.88 -8.62 -5.63
N TYR A 265 -5.35 -9.86 -5.67
CA TYR A 265 -6.12 -11.06 -5.97
C TYR A 265 -7.36 -11.21 -5.06
N PHE A 266 -7.17 -11.19 -3.74
CA PHE A 266 -8.28 -11.37 -2.79
C PHE A 266 -9.24 -10.18 -2.75
N SER A 267 -8.73 -8.97 -2.96
CA SER A 267 -9.62 -7.81 -3.06
C SER A 267 -10.52 -7.90 -4.28
N PHE A 268 -10.05 -8.44 -5.41
CA PHE A 268 -10.89 -8.62 -6.59
C PHE A 268 -11.92 -9.75 -6.43
N ASP A 269 -11.52 -10.93 -5.96
CA ASP A 269 -12.43 -12.07 -5.79
C ASP A 269 -13.65 -11.72 -4.92
N GLY A 270 -13.43 -11.00 -3.81
CA GLY A 270 -14.51 -10.55 -2.93
C GLY A 270 -15.43 -9.47 -3.52
N PHE A 271 -14.95 -8.65 -4.46
CA PHE A 271 -15.75 -7.59 -5.10
C PHE A 271 -16.63 -8.14 -6.24
N TRP A 272 -16.09 -9.04 -7.04
CA TRP A 272 -16.78 -9.58 -8.22
C TRP A 272 -17.87 -10.57 -7.86
N LYS A 273 -17.64 -11.46 -6.89
CA LYS A 273 -18.67 -12.36 -6.38
C LYS A 273 -19.90 -11.59 -5.88
N LYS A 274 -19.68 -10.41 -5.28
CA LYS A 274 -20.75 -9.56 -4.77
C LYS A 274 -21.45 -8.75 -5.87
N LYS A 275 -20.75 -8.41 -6.96
CA LYS A 275 -21.32 -7.73 -8.13
C LYS A 275 -22.17 -8.70 -8.95
N GLU A 276 -21.67 -9.91 -9.21
CA GLU A 276 -22.45 -10.98 -9.84
C GLU A 276 -23.68 -11.35 -9.00
N ASP A 277 -23.53 -11.54 -7.68
CA ASP A 277 -24.67 -11.81 -6.79
C ASP A 277 -25.70 -10.65 -6.81
N GLY A 278 -25.24 -9.39 -6.94
CA GLY A 278 -26.07 -8.19 -7.03
C GLY A 278 -26.81 -8.06 -8.35
N GLU A 279 -26.14 -8.31 -9.47
CA GLU A 279 -26.74 -8.27 -10.81
C GLU A 279 -27.72 -9.44 -11.02
N VAL A 280 -27.40 -10.64 -10.51
CA VAL A 280 -28.29 -11.80 -10.54
C VAL A 280 -29.54 -11.60 -9.67
N SER A 281 -29.41 -10.95 -8.51
CA SER A 281 -30.55 -10.65 -7.64
C SER A 281 -31.45 -9.56 -8.22
N LEU A 282 -30.88 -8.54 -8.87
CA LEU A 282 -31.63 -7.50 -9.59
C LEU A 282 -32.35 -8.08 -10.80
N ALA A 283 -31.68 -8.94 -11.59
CA ALA A 283 -32.29 -9.65 -12.72
C ALA A 283 -33.42 -10.60 -12.31
N ARG A 284 -33.31 -11.28 -11.15
CA ARG A 284 -34.41 -12.07 -10.58
C ARG A 284 -35.59 -11.20 -10.15
N HIS A 285 -35.32 -10.02 -9.59
CA HIS A 285 -36.37 -9.10 -9.16
C HIS A 285 -37.13 -8.52 -10.35
N GLU A 286 -36.44 -8.19 -11.43
CA GLU A 286 -37.06 -7.76 -12.70
C GLU A 286 -37.86 -8.90 -13.35
N SER A 287 -37.32 -10.12 -13.41
CA SER A 287 -38.04 -11.29 -13.94
C SER A 287 -39.29 -11.63 -13.12
N GLY A 288 -39.22 -11.55 -11.80
CA GLY A 288 -40.36 -11.76 -10.91
C GLY A 288 -41.47 -10.71 -11.09
N ASN A 289 -41.08 -9.44 -11.27
CA ASN A 289 -42.04 -8.36 -11.49
C ASN A 289 -42.71 -8.46 -12.87
N THR A 290 -41.99 -8.95 -13.88
CA THR A 290 -42.51 -9.17 -15.24
C THR A 290 -43.56 -10.30 -15.25
N LYS A 291 -43.26 -11.43 -14.59
CA LYS A 291 -44.22 -12.54 -14.44
C LYS A 291 -45.47 -12.15 -13.64
N HIS A 292 -45.32 -11.35 -12.58
CA HIS A 292 -46.46 -10.86 -11.81
C HIS A 292 -47.37 -9.94 -12.65
N ARG A 293 -46.79 -9.15 -13.57
CA ARG A 293 -47.54 -8.30 -14.50
C ARG A 293 -48.32 -9.11 -15.53
N GLU A 294 -47.74 -10.18 -16.07
CA GLU A 294 -48.42 -11.09 -17.01
C GLU A 294 -49.58 -11.85 -16.35
N VAL A 295 -49.41 -12.33 -15.11
CA VAL A 295 -50.48 -13.01 -14.35
C VAL A 295 -51.65 -12.06 -14.05
N LEU A 296 -51.37 -10.80 -13.74
CA LEU A 296 -52.41 -9.78 -13.57
C LEU A 296 -53.14 -9.51 -14.89
N ASN A 297 -52.41 -9.40 -16.00
CA ASN A 297 -53.01 -9.09 -17.31
C ASN A 297 -53.90 -10.23 -17.83
N ASN A 298 -53.51 -11.48 -17.64
CA ASN A 298 -54.31 -12.65 -18.04
C ASN A 298 -55.59 -12.83 -17.19
N ARG A 299 -55.64 -12.24 -15.98
CA ARG A 299 -56.83 -12.32 -15.11
C ARG A 299 -57.93 -11.34 -15.52
N TRP A 300 -57.62 -10.32 -16.33
CA TRP A 300 -58.58 -9.35 -16.87
C TRP A 300 -59.14 -9.73 -18.26
N LEU A 301 -58.50 -10.67 -18.96
CA LEU A 301 -58.93 -11.11 -20.30
C LEU A 301 -59.91 -12.30 -20.29
N HIS A 302 -60.19 -12.86 -19.11
CA HIS A 302 -61.05 -14.04 -18.93
C HIS A 302 -62.18 -13.88 -17.91
N GLY A 303 -62.50 -12.64 -17.50
CA GLY A 303 -63.68 -12.31 -16.69
C GLY A 303 -64.65 -11.45 -17.48
#